data_AF-A0A7Y0HWY8-F1
#
_entry.id   AF-A0A7Y0HWY8-F1
#
_cell.length_a   1.000
_cell.length_b   1.000
_cell.length_c   1.000
_cell.angle_alpha   90.00
_cell.angle_beta   90.00
_cell.angle_gamma   90.00
#
_symmetry.space_group_name_H-M   'P 1'
#
loop_
_entity.id
_entity.type
_entity.pdbx_description
1 polymer ?
#
loop_
_entity_poly.entity_id
_entity_poly.type
_entity_poly.pdbx_seq_one_letter_code
_entity_poly.pdbx_strand_id
1 'polypeptide(L)'
;MSWRAYICDTMTGQLVAPVDIPSFGWSVSVSDSTLATTKDKGTGEYEATGLTLPWASVPGATASDKANLLTQDKRAICLMWKTSTDPMDIGTPILFGSISPRTDGWLDTSFTLNSMLDLLDSRYCVREKAYGAGRNGTSTDEIKYRGMSLRGIASEVGWLCTMGKPGGILPIDWQYRGEKGPHERTYNAFDIQNLSCKQIFTKLSNVIGGPDMQLRPYLADSQHVRLRFEAASDGDVYLGQRQVHRLHCRRYGGDLEDVTVDHVGPVQRVYGSGAGTDKAQLTCLAEDLTLCETDDPWPLREMTYSDTDTDKLDLLESHARAVLNANKTPLMQLKGSIDANDTDATGMPLHPLGSFWPGEIVEVALDGFPGLPDGVYRTRLMQMSGDETSKVSLTFDVMEDPIR
;
A
#
# COMPACT_ATOMS: atom_id res chain seq x y z
N MET A 1 -0.32 13.68 22.30
CA MET A 1 0.45 13.44 21.05
C MET A 1 -0.36 14.05 19.92
N SER A 2 0.24 14.37 18.77
CA SER A 2 -0.51 15.03 17.70
C SER A 2 0.13 14.86 16.33
N TRP A 3 -0.66 15.07 15.28
CA TRP A 3 -0.16 15.21 13.92
C TRP A 3 0.58 16.53 13.72
N ARG A 4 1.58 16.50 12.84
CA ARG A 4 2.24 17.68 12.26
C ARG A 4 2.43 17.44 10.76
N ALA A 5 2.11 18.45 9.95
CA ALA A 5 2.32 18.39 8.51
C ALA A 5 3.48 19.31 8.10
N TYR A 6 4.28 18.82 7.14
CA TYR A 6 5.39 19.60 6.57
C TYR A 6 5.31 19.57 5.05
N ILE A 7 5.48 20.74 4.44
CA ILE A 7 5.77 20.86 3.02
C ILE A 7 7.20 20.41 2.80
N CYS A 8 7.38 19.51 1.85
CA CYS A 8 8.66 18.91 1.49
C CYS A 8 8.96 19.16 0.01
N ASP A 9 10.23 19.11 -0.35
CA ASP A 9 10.64 18.96 -1.74
C ASP A 9 10.49 17.49 -2.17
N THR A 10 9.71 17.22 -3.22
CA THR A 10 9.38 15.84 -3.62
C THR A 10 10.61 15.02 -4.01
N MET A 11 11.62 15.65 -4.63
CA MET A 11 12.77 14.94 -5.19
C MET A 11 13.83 14.63 -4.14
N THR A 12 14.05 15.56 -3.21
CA THR A 12 15.11 15.47 -2.19
C THR A 12 14.59 15.02 -0.83
N GLY A 13 13.28 15.15 -0.59
CA GLY A 13 12.68 14.90 0.72
C GLY A 13 12.98 15.97 1.76
N GLN A 14 13.57 17.10 1.34
CA GLN A 14 13.91 18.20 2.24
C GLN A 14 12.64 18.82 2.84
N LEU A 15 12.59 18.93 4.17
CA LEU A 15 11.57 19.66 4.91
C LEU A 15 11.74 21.16 4.63
N VAL A 16 10.73 21.78 4.04
CA VAL A 16 10.76 23.19 3.62
C VAL A 16 10.10 24.09 4.67
N ALA A 17 8.87 23.76 5.05
CA ALA A 17 8.11 24.55 6.02
C ALA A 17 7.02 23.70 6.70
N PRO A 18 6.70 23.94 7.98
CA PRO A 18 5.49 23.39 8.58
C PRO A 18 4.26 23.98 7.88
N VAL A 19 3.20 23.20 7.75
CA VAL A 19 1.90 23.64 7.23
C VAL A 19 0.81 23.12 8.14
N ASP A 20 -0.21 23.93 8.36
CA ASP A 20 -1.36 23.53 9.15
C ASP A 20 -2.45 22.99 8.22
N ILE A 21 -2.87 21.75 8.45
CA ILE A 21 -3.89 21.06 7.66
C ILE A 21 -5.06 20.78 8.62
N PRO A 22 -6.17 21.54 8.51
CA PRO A 22 -7.23 21.51 9.52
C PRO A 22 -7.92 20.16 9.70
N SER A 23 -8.08 19.41 8.62
CA SER A 23 -8.65 18.06 8.63
C SER A 23 -8.10 17.27 7.46
N PHE A 24 -7.94 15.97 7.68
CA PHE A 24 -7.50 15.02 6.67
C PHE A 24 -7.85 13.61 7.12
N GLY A 25 -8.10 12.73 6.17
CA GLY A 25 -8.10 11.28 6.35
C GLY A 25 -6.84 10.69 5.72
N TRP A 26 -6.46 9.50 6.13
CA TRP A 26 -5.25 8.85 5.67
C TRP A 26 -5.37 7.33 5.67
N SER A 27 -4.59 6.67 4.81
CA SER A 27 -4.57 5.22 4.69
C SER A 27 -3.20 4.71 4.26
N VAL A 28 -2.72 3.66 4.91
CA VAL A 28 -1.52 2.89 4.54
C VAL A 28 -1.93 1.43 4.42
N SER A 29 -1.53 0.77 3.35
CA SER A 29 -1.73 -0.66 3.10
C SER A 29 -0.39 -1.35 2.86
N VAL A 30 -0.40 -2.68 2.69
CA VAL A 30 0.81 -3.47 2.40
C VAL A 30 1.56 -2.91 1.19
N SER A 31 0.81 -2.54 0.15
CA SER A 31 1.38 -2.19 -1.16
C SER A 31 1.26 -0.72 -1.52
N ASP A 32 0.57 0.13 -0.76
CA ASP A 32 0.38 1.54 -1.13
C ASP A 32 -0.02 2.40 0.08
N SER A 33 0.18 3.72 -0.01
CA SER A 33 -0.21 4.66 1.04
C SER A 33 -0.80 5.94 0.44
N THR A 34 -1.98 6.35 0.87
CA THR A 34 -2.71 7.49 0.32
C THR A 34 -3.22 8.43 1.41
N LEU A 35 -3.45 9.69 1.05
CA LEU A 35 -4.00 10.73 1.92
C LEU A 35 -5.21 11.38 1.27
N ALA A 36 -6.30 11.52 2.01
CA ALA A 36 -7.60 11.94 1.49
C ALA A 36 -8.48 12.56 2.59
N THR A 37 -9.15 13.68 2.39
CA THR A 37 -10.04 14.26 3.43
C THR A 37 -11.30 13.44 3.70
N THR A 38 -11.89 13.61 4.90
CA THR A 38 -13.22 13.11 5.23
C THR A 38 -14.30 14.04 4.65
N LYS A 39 -15.42 13.44 4.22
CA LYS A 39 -16.54 14.06 3.47
C LYS A 39 -16.95 15.44 3.98
N ASP A 40 -17.10 16.38 3.04
CA ASP A 40 -17.94 17.56 3.23
C ASP A 40 -19.31 17.37 2.55
N LYS A 41 -20.36 17.91 3.17
CA LYS A 41 -21.76 17.72 2.74
C LYS A 41 -22.07 18.56 1.49
N GLY A 42 -22.21 17.95 0.31
CA GLY A 42 -22.92 18.62 -0.80
C GLY A 42 -22.57 18.17 -2.21
N THR A 43 -23.51 17.41 -2.80
CA THR A 43 -23.86 17.27 -4.23
C THR A 43 -22.89 17.75 -5.32
N GLY A 44 -22.39 16.79 -6.11
CA GLY A 44 -21.86 17.02 -7.46
C GLY A 44 -20.65 16.14 -7.74
N GLU A 45 -20.75 15.30 -8.77
CA GLU A 45 -19.80 14.25 -9.15
C GLU A 45 -18.33 14.70 -9.29
N TYR A 46 -17.42 13.73 -9.13
CA TYR A 46 -15.95 13.76 -9.03
C TYR A 46 -15.36 13.85 -7.61
N GLU A 47 -15.65 12.87 -6.76
CA GLU A 47 -15.03 12.73 -5.44
C GLU A 47 -13.61 12.10 -5.54
N ALA A 48 -12.60 12.95 -5.79
CA ALA A 48 -11.28 12.74 -5.22
C ALA A 48 -11.19 13.59 -3.95
N THR A 49 -11.31 12.94 -2.80
CA THR A 49 -11.22 13.52 -1.44
C THR A 49 -9.86 14.21 -1.23
N GLY A 50 -9.78 15.53 -1.45
CA GLY A 50 -8.53 16.32 -1.34
C GLY A 50 -8.43 17.13 -0.04
N LEU A 51 -7.21 17.29 0.46
CA LEU A 51 -6.82 18.23 1.54
C LEU A 51 -7.24 19.65 1.18
N THR A 52 -8.11 20.26 1.97
CA THR A 52 -8.51 21.66 1.82
C THR A 52 -7.97 22.48 2.97
N LEU A 53 -7.28 23.57 2.67
CA LEU A 53 -6.79 24.51 3.68
C LEU A 53 -6.92 25.96 3.21
N PRO A 54 -7.21 26.89 4.14
CA PRO A 54 -7.28 28.31 3.80
C PRO A 54 -5.90 28.81 3.38
N TRP A 55 -5.86 29.81 2.50
CA TRP A 55 -4.61 30.43 2.07
C TRP A 55 -3.77 30.97 3.23
N ALA A 56 -4.41 31.33 4.35
CA ALA A 56 -3.74 31.79 5.56
C ALA A 56 -2.85 30.72 6.22
N SER A 57 -3.18 29.43 6.06
CA SER A 57 -2.40 28.31 6.62
C SER A 57 -1.21 27.92 5.75
N VAL A 58 -1.14 28.40 4.50
CA VAL A 58 -0.01 28.18 3.60
C VAL A 58 1.11 29.18 3.94
N PRO A 59 2.32 28.71 4.28
CA PRO A 59 3.45 29.59 4.56
C PRO A 59 3.79 30.49 3.36
N GLY A 60 4.33 31.68 3.63
CA GLY A 60 4.77 32.62 2.59
C GLY A 60 4.05 33.97 2.66
N ALA A 61 4.78 35.04 2.32
CA ALA A 61 4.28 36.41 2.42
C ALA A 61 3.50 36.85 1.17
N THR A 62 3.84 36.29 0.00
CA THR A 62 3.22 36.64 -1.27
C THR A 62 2.44 35.47 -1.88
N ALA A 63 1.52 35.76 -2.80
CA ALA A 63 0.82 34.74 -3.56
C ALA A 63 1.79 33.83 -4.35
N SER A 64 2.89 34.39 -4.85
CA SER A 64 3.95 33.64 -5.54
C SER A 64 4.64 32.65 -4.60
N ASP A 65 4.96 33.06 -3.38
CA ASP A 65 5.60 32.18 -2.38
C ASP A 65 4.70 30.98 -2.05
N LYS A 66 3.42 31.26 -1.79
CA LYS A 66 2.42 30.23 -1.47
C LYS A 66 2.21 29.27 -2.64
N ALA A 67 2.10 29.80 -3.87
CA ALA A 67 1.98 28.97 -5.07
C ALA A 67 3.22 28.09 -5.30
N ASN A 68 4.42 28.61 -5.03
CA ASN A 68 5.68 27.86 -5.13
C ASN A 68 5.81 26.74 -4.08
N LEU A 69 5.25 26.95 -2.88
CA LEU A 69 5.24 25.97 -1.81
C LEU A 69 4.20 24.85 -2.00
N LEU A 70 3.19 25.09 -2.82
CA LEU A 70 2.16 24.09 -3.16
C LEU A 70 2.18 23.70 -4.64
N THR A 71 3.34 23.84 -5.31
CA THR A 71 3.47 23.47 -6.73
C THR A 71 3.30 21.95 -6.89
N GLN A 72 2.36 21.55 -7.73
CA GLN A 72 2.05 20.14 -8.01
C GLN A 72 3.31 19.37 -8.43
N ASP A 73 3.44 18.14 -7.95
CA ASP A 73 4.57 17.20 -8.11
C ASP A 73 5.96 17.67 -7.65
N LYS A 74 6.25 18.96 -7.67
CA LYS A 74 7.49 19.56 -7.15
C LYS A 74 7.53 19.59 -5.63
N ARG A 75 6.35 19.66 -5.00
CA ARG A 75 6.18 19.72 -3.55
C ARG A 75 5.38 18.52 -3.08
N ALA A 76 5.72 18.07 -1.88
CA ALA A 76 5.10 16.96 -1.20
C ALA A 76 4.62 17.40 0.18
N ILE A 77 3.71 16.64 0.77
CA ILE A 77 3.34 16.75 2.16
C ILE A 77 3.87 15.51 2.89
N CYS A 78 4.50 15.72 4.03
CA CYS A 78 4.83 14.67 4.98
C CYS A 78 3.98 14.84 6.24
N LEU A 79 3.28 13.78 6.65
CA LEU A 79 2.60 13.73 7.93
C LEU A 79 3.47 13.02 8.96
N MET A 80 3.69 13.70 10.08
CA MET A 80 4.47 13.25 11.21
C MET A 80 3.55 13.02 12.39
N TRP A 81 3.71 11.90 13.10
CA TRP A 81 3.09 11.66 14.39
C TRP A 81 4.06 12.04 15.51
N LYS A 82 3.70 13.03 16.31
CA LYS A 82 4.53 13.51 17.42
C LYS A 82 4.11 12.85 18.72
N THR A 83 4.92 11.92 19.21
CA THR A 83 4.72 11.23 20.51
C THR A 83 5.32 12.00 21.69
N SER A 84 6.40 12.76 21.48
CA SER A 84 7.08 13.50 22.54
C SER A 84 6.39 14.82 22.88
N THR A 85 6.53 15.27 24.13
CA THR A 85 6.21 16.64 24.54
C THR A 85 7.30 17.64 24.17
N ASP A 86 8.51 17.18 23.82
CA ASP A 86 9.63 18.04 23.42
C ASP A 86 9.22 18.94 22.22
N PRO A 87 9.27 20.27 22.35
CA PRO A 87 8.97 21.18 21.25
C PRO A 87 9.84 20.96 20.00
N MET A 88 11.09 20.51 20.17
CA MET A 88 12.06 20.28 19.10
C MET A 88 11.83 18.98 18.34
N ASP A 89 11.09 18.03 18.92
CA ASP A 89 10.69 16.81 18.23
C ASP A 89 9.69 17.15 17.12
N ILE A 90 10.06 16.83 15.88
CA ILE A 90 9.22 17.03 14.70
C ILE A 90 8.26 15.86 14.46
N GLY A 91 8.46 14.74 15.15
CA GLY A 91 7.65 13.53 15.08
C GLY A 91 8.22 12.44 14.18
N THR A 92 7.53 11.30 14.16
CA THR A 92 7.85 10.15 13.29
C THR A 92 7.07 10.29 11.98
N PRO A 93 7.73 10.25 10.81
CA PRO A 93 7.01 10.35 9.55
C PRO A 93 6.20 9.08 9.30
N ILE A 94 4.92 9.25 9.01
CA ILE A 94 3.98 8.16 8.74
C ILE A 94 3.63 8.11 7.26
N LEU A 95 3.49 9.29 6.63
CA LEU A 95 3.10 9.41 5.22
C LEU A 95 3.96 10.44 4.50
N PHE A 96 4.18 10.19 3.21
CA PHE A 96 4.87 11.10 2.30
C PHE A 96 4.25 10.97 0.90
N GLY A 97 3.69 12.05 0.37
CA GLY A 97 3.03 12.04 -0.94
C GLY A 97 3.19 13.38 -1.66
N SER A 98 3.27 13.35 -3.00
CA SER A 98 3.37 14.58 -3.79
C SER A 98 2.01 15.24 -3.95
N ILE A 99 1.99 16.57 -3.96
CA ILE A 99 0.76 17.34 -4.15
C ILE A 99 0.28 17.15 -5.59
N SER A 100 -0.89 16.55 -5.79
CA SER A 100 -1.51 16.40 -7.12
C SER A 100 -2.91 15.76 -7.04
N PRO A 101 -3.91 16.22 -7.83
CA PRO A 101 -4.03 17.57 -8.40
C PRO A 101 -4.36 18.62 -7.32
N ARG A 102 -4.24 19.90 -7.68
CA ARG A 102 -4.59 21.06 -6.85
C ARG A 102 -5.60 21.98 -7.55
N THR A 103 -6.59 22.44 -6.80
CA THR A 103 -7.64 23.38 -7.20
C THR A 103 -7.64 24.56 -6.25
N ASP A 104 -7.60 25.78 -6.77
CA ASP A 104 -7.57 27.00 -5.95
C ASP A 104 -8.94 27.69 -5.93
N GLY A 105 -9.40 28.00 -4.72
CA GLY A 105 -10.49 28.92 -4.46
C GLY A 105 -10.00 30.31 -4.07
N TRP A 106 -10.93 31.23 -3.87
CA TRP A 106 -10.63 32.59 -3.40
C TRP A 106 -10.13 32.63 -1.95
N LEU A 107 -10.60 31.70 -1.11
CA LEU A 107 -10.31 31.66 0.32
C LEU A 107 -9.36 30.52 0.70
N ASP A 108 -9.32 29.49 -0.12
CA ASP A 108 -8.69 28.21 0.16
C ASP A 108 -8.03 27.60 -1.09
N THR A 109 -7.32 26.52 -0.85
CA THR A 109 -6.78 25.64 -1.88
C THR A 109 -7.01 24.20 -1.46
N SER A 110 -7.35 23.36 -2.42
CA SER A 110 -7.65 21.94 -2.23
C SER A 110 -6.71 21.10 -3.07
N PHE A 111 -6.17 20.01 -2.53
CA PHE A 111 -5.34 19.08 -3.29
C PHE A 111 -5.33 17.67 -2.73
N THR A 112 -5.17 16.66 -3.57
CA THR A 112 -4.88 15.29 -3.12
C THR A 112 -3.37 15.05 -3.06
N LEU A 113 -2.97 13.93 -2.47
CA LEU A 113 -1.60 13.46 -2.55
C LEU A 113 -1.52 12.18 -3.39
N ASN A 114 -0.59 12.17 -4.33
CA ASN A 114 -0.15 10.94 -4.97
C ASN A 114 0.83 10.23 -4.05
N SER A 115 0.67 8.92 -3.88
CA SER A 115 1.69 8.11 -3.22
C SER A 115 2.98 8.11 -4.04
N MET A 116 4.09 7.72 -3.42
CA MET A 116 5.32 7.52 -4.20
C MET A 116 5.16 6.39 -5.23
N LEU A 117 4.30 5.41 -5.00
CA LEU A 117 4.01 4.37 -5.98
C LEU A 117 3.17 4.90 -7.14
N ASP A 118 2.22 5.81 -6.90
CA ASP A 118 1.47 6.49 -7.96
C ASP A 118 2.39 7.33 -8.85
N LEU A 119 3.35 8.04 -8.27
CA LEU A 119 4.39 8.71 -9.04
C LEU A 119 5.23 7.73 -9.86
N LEU A 120 5.56 6.57 -9.30
CA LEU A 120 6.32 5.52 -9.98
C LEU A 120 5.52 4.85 -11.11
N ASP A 121 4.19 4.95 -11.13
CA ASP A 121 3.37 4.50 -12.26
C ASP A 121 3.55 5.37 -13.51
N SER A 122 3.97 6.63 -13.32
CA SER A 122 4.38 7.52 -14.43
C SER A 122 5.87 7.44 -14.75
N ARG A 123 6.61 6.46 -14.20
CA ARG A 123 8.04 6.26 -14.44
C ARG A 123 8.31 4.90 -15.08
N TYR A 124 8.89 4.92 -16.29
CA TYR A 124 9.03 3.72 -17.10
C TYR A 124 10.44 3.12 -17.08
N CYS A 125 10.53 1.80 -17.03
CA CYS A 125 11.78 1.03 -17.08
C CYS A 125 12.34 1.00 -18.52
N VAL A 126 13.03 2.06 -18.91
CA VAL A 126 13.67 2.20 -20.23
C VAL A 126 14.90 3.08 -20.12
N ARG A 127 15.96 2.78 -20.89
CA ARG A 127 17.18 3.57 -20.90
C ARG A 127 17.02 4.85 -21.72
N GLU A 128 17.59 5.94 -21.22
CA GLU A 128 17.62 7.20 -21.95
C GLU A 128 18.28 7.05 -23.32
N LYS A 129 17.71 7.72 -24.32
CA LYS A 129 18.15 7.70 -25.72
C LYS A 129 18.03 6.35 -26.44
N ALA A 130 17.47 5.31 -25.81
CA ALA A 130 17.33 3.99 -26.42
C ALA A 130 15.96 3.75 -27.07
N TYR A 131 14.89 4.31 -26.51
CA TYR A 131 13.53 4.14 -27.03
C TYR A 131 13.35 4.82 -28.39
N GLY A 132 12.84 4.08 -29.39
CA GLY A 132 12.64 4.57 -30.75
C GLY A 132 13.92 4.81 -31.56
N ALA A 133 15.10 4.47 -31.02
CA ALA A 133 16.39 4.70 -31.68
C ALA A 133 16.75 3.63 -32.73
N GLY A 134 15.96 2.56 -32.84
CA GLY A 134 16.14 1.50 -33.82
C GLY A 134 15.74 1.93 -35.23
N ARG A 135 16.03 1.05 -36.20
CA ARG A 135 15.67 1.27 -37.60
C ARG A 135 14.18 1.55 -37.74
N ASN A 136 13.82 2.58 -38.50
CA ASN A 136 12.43 3.01 -38.72
C ASN A 136 11.67 3.37 -37.43
N GLY A 137 12.35 3.84 -36.39
CA GLY A 137 11.70 4.23 -35.13
C GLY A 137 11.33 3.06 -34.22
N THR A 138 11.92 1.88 -34.45
CA THR A 138 11.68 0.69 -33.61
C THR A 138 12.42 0.76 -32.28
N SER A 139 11.92 0.04 -31.27
CA SER A 139 12.53 -0.06 -29.94
C SER A 139 13.05 -1.47 -29.70
N THR A 140 14.34 -1.70 -29.92
CA THR A 140 14.99 -3.02 -29.76
C THR A 140 15.81 -3.15 -28.47
N ASP A 141 15.81 -2.12 -27.61
CA ASP A 141 16.53 -2.18 -26.34
C ASP A 141 15.90 -3.19 -25.37
N GLU A 142 16.75 -3.89 -24.64
CA GLU A 142 16.35 -4.89 -23.65
C GLU A 142 17.14 -4.66 -22.35
N ILE A 143 16.43 -4.66 -21.23
CA ILE A 143 17.01 -4.63 -19.89
C ILE A 143 16.88 -6.02 -19.29
N LYS A 144 18.01 -6.65 -18.99
CA LYS A 144 18.08 -8.02 -18.47
C LYS A 144 18.71 -8.03 -17.08
N TYR A 145 18.00 -8.61 -16.12
CA TYR A 145 18.51 -8.92 -14.80
C TYR A 145 18.61 -10.44 -14.66
N ARG A 146 19.77 -10.94 -14.21
CA ARG A 146 20.07 -12.37 -14.13
C ARG A 146 20.74 -12.73 -12.81
N GLY A 147 20.36 -13.86 -12.23
CA GLY A 147 20.92 -14.34 -10.97
C GLY A 147 20.67 -13.35 -9.82
N MET A 148 19.47 -12.76 -9.79
CA MET A 148 19.07 -11.77 -8.79
C MET A 148 17.84 -12.25 -8.02
N SER A 149 17.64 -11.75 -6.80
CA SER A 149 16.39 -11.95 -6.06
C SER A 149 15.28 -11.05 -6.62
N LEU A 150 14.02 -11.36 -6.34
CA LEU A 150 12.91 -10.53 -6.84
C LEU A 150 12.96 -9.11 -6.28
N ARG A 151 13.29 -8.94 -4.99
CA ARG A 151 13.50 -7.62 -4.38
C ARG A 151 14.74 -6.88 -4.91
N GLY A 152 15.76 -7.63 -5.31
CA GLY A 152 16.94 -7.06 -5.96
C GLY A 152 16.61 -6.50 -7.35
N ILE A 153 15.84 -7.26 -8.14
CA ILE A 153 15.33 -6.79 -9.43
C ILE A 153 14.44 -5.55 -9.25
N ALA A 154 13.53 -5.57 -8.27
CA ALA A 154 12.68 -4.42 -7.97
C ALA A 154 13.51 -3.17 -7.62
N SER A 155 14.56 -3.32 -6.82
CA SER A 155 15.46 -2.19 -6.49
C SER A 155 16.23 -1.64 -7.69
N GLU A 156 16.67 -2.48 -8.63
CA GLU A 156 17.30 -2.00 -9.87
C GLU A 156 16.32 -1.29 -10.79
N VAL A 157 15.09 -1.81 -10.91
CA VAL A 157 14.01 -1.17 -11.67
C VAL A 157 13.66 0.19 -11.05
N GLY A 158 13.45 0.24 -9.74
CA GLY A 158 13.18 1.48 -9.01
C GLY A 158 14.27 2.53 -9.20
N TRP A 159 15.54 2.11 -9.08
CA TRP A 159 16.69 2.99 -9.33
C TRP A 159 16.73 3.51 -10.77
N LEU A 160 16.53 2.63 -11.76
CA LEU A 160 16.53 3.02 -13.17
C LEU A 160 15.38 3.99 -13.49
N CYS A 161 14.19 3.72 -12.97
CA CYS A 161 13.00 4.56 -13.14
C CYS A 161 13.11 5.93 -12.46
N THR A 162 14.04 6.07 -11.51
CA THR A 162 14.27 7.29 -10.74
C THR A 162 15.64 7.91 -11.04
N MET A 163 16.66 7.52 -10.27
CA MET A 163 18.03 8.04 -10.33
C MET A 163 18.73 7.80 -11.67
N GLY A 164 18.29 6.80 -12.43
CA GLY A 164 18.79 6.52 -13.78
C GLY A 164 18.36 7.54 -14.84
N LYS A 165 17.47 8.50 -14.51
CA LYS A 165 16.88 9.45 -15.46
C LYS A 165 17.10 10.92 -15.08
N PRO A 166 17.22 11.83 -16.07
CA PRO A 166 17.30 13.26 -15.82
C PRO A 166 16.08 13.76 -15.03
N GLY A 167 16.32 14.46 -13.91
CA GLY A 167 15.24 14.97 -13.06
C GLY A 167 14.35 13.89 -12.44
N GLY A 168 14.78 12.62 -12.45
CA GLY A 168 14.00 11.49 -11.93
C GLY A 168 14.27 11.15 -10.47
N ILE A 169 15.16 11.88 -9.79
CA ILE A 169 15.53 11.61 -8.39
C ILE A 169 14.27 11.73 -7.50
N LEU A 170 14.06 10.70 -6.69
CA LEU A 170 13.12 10.67 -5.57
C LEU A 170 13.89 10.29 -4.30
N PRO A 171 13.42 10.65 -3.10
CA PRO A 171 14.12 10.40 -1.83
C PRO A 171 13.94 8.96 -1.38
N ILE A 172 14.11 7.99 -2.28
CA ILE A 172 13.92 6.56 -2.04
C ILE A 172 15.28 5.87 -1.93
N ASP A 173 15.43 5.03 -0.91
CA ASP A 173 16.59 4.16 -0.70
C ASP A 173 16.36 2.77 -1.30
N TRP A 174 16.96 2.54 -2.47
CA TRP A 174 16.95 1.26 -3.18
C TRP A 174 18.03 0.31 -2.64
N GLN A 175 17.84 -0.17 -1.41
CA GLN A 175 18.88 -0.87 -0.64
C GLN A 175 19.24 -2.29 -1.13
N TYR A 176 18.38 -2.94 -1.92
CA TYR A 176 18.60 -4.34 -2.37
C TYR A 176 19.26 -4.46 -3.75
N ARG A 177 19.79 -3.37 -4.31
CA ARG A 177 20.43 -3.39 -5.64
C ARG A 177 21.56 -4.41 -5.71
N GLY A 178 21.63 -5.12 -6.83
CA GLY A 178 22.62 -6.18 -7.06
C GLY A 178 22.45 -7.46 -6.22
N GLU A 179 21.42 -7.57 -5.37
CA GLU A 179 21.20 -8.75 -4.55
C GLU A 179 21.03 -10.02 -5.39
N LYS A 180 21.71 -11.10 -4.98
CA LYS A 180 21.74 -12.37 -5.70
C LYS A 180 20.52 -13.23 -5.37
N GLY A 181 20.05 -13.98 -6.36
CA GLY A 181 18.93 -14.91 -6.23
C GLY A 181 18.76 -15.77 -7.49
N PRO A 182 17.76 -16.65 -7.54
CA PRO A 182 17.58 -17.60 -8.63
C PRO A 182 16.80 -17.03 -9.83
N HIS A 183 16.41 -15.75 -9.80
CA HIS A 183 15.47 -15.20 -10.77
C HIS A 183 16.16 -14.47 -11.92
N GLU A 184 15.48 -14.50 -13.07
CA GLU A 184 15.81 -13.70 -14.24
C GLU A 184 14.56 -12.96 -14.75
N ARG A 185 14.74 -11.72 -15.20
CA ARG A 185 13.69 -10.91 -15.83
C ARG A 185 14.26 -10.14 -17.01
N THR A 186 13.47 -10.04 -18.07
CA THR A 186 13.77 -9.25 -19.26
C THR A 186 12.63 -8.26 -19.48
N TYR A 187 12.98 -6.99 -19.66
CA TYR A 187 12.05 -5.91 -19.98
C TYR A 187 12.39 -5.38 -21.36
N ASN A 188 11.46 -5.54 -22.30
CA ASN A 188 11.66 -5.17 -23.70
C ASN A 188 11.08 -3.79 -23.95
N ALA A 189 11.88 -2.86 -24.48
CA ALA A 189 11.46 -1.47 -24.63
C ALA A 189 10.20 -1.29 -25.50
N PHE A 190 9.93 -2.17 -26.47
CA PHE A 190 8.71 -2.09 -27.28
C PHE A 190 7.42 -2.33 -26.48
N ASP A 191 7.49 -2.95 -25.31
CA ASP A 191 6.36 -3.26 -24.42
C ASP A 191 6.12 -2.14 -23.40
N ILE A 192 6.36 -0.88 -23.79
CA ILE A 192 6.40 0.26 -22.85
C ILE A 192 5.13 0.43 -22.00
N GLN A 193 3.96 0.02 -22.52
CA GLN A 193 2.67 0.09 -21.83
C GLN A 193 2.59 -0.80 -20.58
N ASN A 194 3.54 -1.73 -20.45
CA ASN A 194 3.65 -2.72 -19.39
C ASN A 194 4.88 -2.51 -18.49
N LEU A 195 5.62 -1.41 -18.71
CA LEU A 195 6.91 -1.13 -18.07
C LEU A 195 6.89 0.06 -17.12
N SER A 196 5.72 0.51 -16.63
CA SER A 196 5.73 1.42 -15.50
C SER A 196 6.36 0.73 -14.28
N CYS A 197 7.01 1.51 -13.41
CA CYS A 197 7.66 0.95 -12.24
C CYS A 197 6.64 0.29 -11.31
N LYS A 198 5.46 0.91 -11.13
CA LYS A 198 4.35 0.34 -10.35
C LYS A 198 3.87 -0.98 -10.96
N GLN A 199 3.61 -1.05 -12.26
CA GLN A 199 3.21 -2.29 -12.93
C GLN A 199 4.25 -3.40 -12.80
N ILE A 200 5.54 -3.07 -12.93
CA ILE A 200 6.61 -4.06 -12.76
C ILE A 200 6.63 -4.58 -11.33
N PHE A 201 6.50 -3.72 -10.33
CA PHE A 201 6.45 -4.15 -8.92
C PHE A 201 5.24 -5.06 -8.68
N THR A 202 4.05 -4.69 -9.17
CA THR A 202 2.86 -5.53 -9.11
C THR A 202 3.09 -6.90 -9.75
N LYS A 203 3.70 -6.95 -10.94
CA LYS A 203 4.02 -8.22 -11.62
C LYS A 203 5.04 -9.05 -10.85
N LEU A 204 6.01 -8.42 -10.19
CA LEU A 204 7.00 -9.11 -9.35
C LEU A 204 6.39 -9.66 -8.05
N SER A 205 5.46 -8.94 -7.42
CA SER A 205 4.75 -9.42 -6.22
C SER A 205 3.73 -10.51 -6.54
N ASN A 206 3.13 -10.50 -7.74
CA ASN A 206 2.09 -11.46 -8.12
C ASN A 206 2.60 -12.79 -8.71
N VAL A 207 3.93 -12.96 -8.89
CA VAL A 207 4.44 -14.29 -9.26
C VAL A 207 4.32 -15.26 -8.08
N ILE A 208 4.37 -16.56 -8.35
CA ILE A 208 4.46 -17.57 -7.29
C ILE A 208 5.72 -17.28 -6.45
N GLY A 209 5.52 -17.07 -5.15
CA GLY A 209 6.61 -16.69 -4.23
C GLY A 209 7.07 -15.23 -4.38
N GLY A 210 6.22 -14.36 -4.96
CA GLY A 210 6.52 -12.93 -5.08
C GLY A 210 6.57 -12.23 -3.72
N PRO A 211 7.47 -11.25 -3.54
CA PRO A 211 7.65 -10.60 -2.25
C PRO A 211 6.63 -9.47 -2.04
N ASP A 212 6.21 -9.27 -0.80
CA ASP A 212 5.65 -8.00 -0.37
C ASP A 212 6.68 -6.88 -0.55
N MET A 213 6.21 -5.69 -0.91
CA MET A 213 7.04 -4.50 -1.10
C MET A 213 6.33 -3.27 -0.53
N GLN A 214 7.07 -2.41 0.17
CA GLN A 214 6.54 -1.19 0.76
C GLN A 214 7.59 -0.07 0.76
N LEU A 215 7.14 1.18 0.64
CA LEU A 215 7.96 2.36 0.82
C LEU A 215 7.66 2.98 2.19
N ARG A 216 8.58 2.84 3.15
CA ARG A 216 8.39 3.32 4.52
C ARG A 216 9.12 4.65 4.74
N PRO A 217 8.41 5.75 5.05
CA PRO A 217 9.07 7.02 5.31
C PRO A 217 9.84 6.96 6.64
N TYR A 218 10.97 7.64 6.68
CA TYR A 218 11.80 7.81 7.88
C TYR A 218 12.56 9.13 7.81
N LEU A 219 12.95 9.66 8.97
CA LEU A 219 13.84 10.82 9.04
C LEU A 219 15.27 10.36 8.84
N ALA A 220 15.89 10.78 7.73
CA ALA A 220 17.29 10.50 7.44
C ALA A 220 18.22 11.40 8.26
N ASP A 221 17.76 12.62 8.51
CA ASP A 221 18.36 13.60 9.41
C ASP A 221 17.25 14.57 9.89
N SER A 222 17.64 15.65 10.57
CA SER A 222 16.69 16.64 11.10
C SER A 222 15.97 17.48 10.04
N GLN A 223 16.35 17.38 8.76
CA GLN A 223 15.84 18.19 7.66
C GLN A 223 15.38 17.38 6.45
N HIS A 224 15.58 16.05 6.41
CA HIS A 224 15.22 15.23 5.27
C HIS A 224 14.40 14.00 5.67
N VAL A 225 13.26 13.84 5.00
CA VAL A 225 12.50 12.60 4.98
C VAL A 225 12.94 11.78 3.78
N ARG A 226 13.21 10.50 4.00
CA ARG A 226 13.48 9.52 2.93
C ARG A 226 12.50 8.38 3.05
N LEU A 227 12.31 7.62 1.98
CA LEU A 227 11.54 6.40 1.98
C LEU A 227 12.49 5.22 1.82
N ARG A 228 12.45 4.30 2.77
CA ARG A 228 13.13 3.03 2.62
C ARG A 228 12.27 2.08 1.81
N PHE A 229 12.84 1.52 0.75
CA PHE A 229 12.20 0.42 0.04
C PHE A 229 12.41 -0.87 0.84
N GLU A 230 11.38 -1.29 1.57
CA GLU A 230 11.35 -2.56 2.28
C GLU A 230 10.68 -3.62 1.42
N ALA A 231 11.32 -4.79 1.31
CA ALA A 231 10.81 -5.87 0.50
C ALA A 231 11.22 -7.22 1.08
N ALA A 232 10.26 -8.14 1.02
CA ALA A 232 10.44 -9.51 1.47
C ALA A 232 11.46 -10.26 0.61
N SER A 233 12.03 -11.34 1.15
CA SER A 233 13.09 -12.10 0.47
C SER A 233 12.52 -13.27 -0.31
N ASP A 234 13.31 -13.89 -1.19
CA ASP A 234 12.84 -15.10 -1.90
C ASP A 234 12.58 -16.30 -0.94
N GLY A 235 13.10 -16.25 0.29
CA GLY A 235 12.91 -17.30 1.30
C GLY A 235 11.73 -17.06 2.26
N ASP A 236 11.24 -15.83 2.33
CA ASP A 236 10.07 -15.42 3.10
C ASP A 236 9.41 -14.25 2.37
N VAL A 237 8.22 -14.52 1.84
CA VAL A 237 7.46 -13.61 0.96
C VAL A 237 6.83 -12.44 1.72
N TYR A 238 6.80 -12.50 3.05
CA TYR A 238 6.24 -11.45 3.87
C TYR A 238 7.31 -10.45 4.34
N LEU A 239 6.90 -9.20 4.53
CA LEU A 239 7.81 -8.17 5.08
C LEU A 239 8.36 -8.62 6.44
N GLY A 240 9.69 -8.61 6.55
CA GLY A 240 10.35 -8.93 7.80
C GLY A 240 9.96 -7.94 8.90
N GLN A 241 9.75 -8.46 10.11
CA GLN A 241 9.43 -7.65 11.29
C GLN A 241 10.40 -7.92 12.43
N ARG A 242 10.63 -6.90 13.26
CA ARG A 242 11.53 -7.01 14.43
C ARG A 242 10.81 -7.52 15.68
N GLN A 243 9.52 -7.24 15.78
CA GLN A 243 8.67 -7.56 16.92
C GLN A 243 7.27 -7.90 16.42
N VAL A 244 6.61 -8.83 17.10
CA VAL A 244 5.17 -9.10 16.91
C VAL A 244 4.42 -8.26 17.93
N HIS A 245 3.52 -7.42 17.45
CA HIS A 245 2.63 -6.62 18.29
C HIS A 245 1.41 -7.44 18.66
N ARG A 246 0.96 -7.31 19.91
CA ARG A 246 -0.25 -7.96 20.39
C ARG A 246 -1.25 -6.90 20.80
N LEU A 247 -2.43 -7.02 20.23
CA LEU A 247 -3.60 -6.20 20.49
C LEU A 247 -4.61 -7.03 21.29
N HIS A 248 -5.22 -6.43 22.28
CA HIS A 248 -6.16 -7.04 23.19
C HIS A 248 -7.55 -6.43 22.99
N CYS A 249 -8.55 -7.27 22.80
CA CYS A 249 -9.95 -6.87 22.83
C CYS A 249 -10.68 -7.69 23.89
N ARG A 250 -11.32 -6.98 24.84
CA ARG A 250 -12.09 -7.58 25.93
C ARG A 250 -13.39 -6.79 26.11
N ARG A 251 -14.44 -7.45 26.63
CA ARG A 251 -15.77 -6.83 26.83
C ARG A 251 -15.77 -5.49 27.58
N TYR A 252 -14.78 -5.24 28.44
CA TYR A 252 -14.65 -4.01 29.24
C TYR A 252 -13.23 -3.43 29.24
N GLY A 253 -12.45 -3.66 28.18
CA GLY A 253 -11.10 -3.09 28.07
C GLY A 253 -10.29 -3.72 26.94
N GLY A 254 -8.98 -3.49 26.99
CA GLY A 254 -8.10 -3.78 25.86
C GLY A 254 -7.78 -2.50 25.10
N ASP A 255 -6.83 -2.63 24.19
CA ASP A 255 -6.30 -1.53 23.36
C ASP A 255 -6.79 -1.61 21.91
N LEU A 256 -7.49 -2.68 21.53
CA LEU A 256 -8.24 -2.79 20.28
C LEU A 256 -9.73 -2.62 20.57
N GLU A 257 -10.23 -1.46 20.20
CA GLU A 257 -11.60 -1.01 20.35
C GLU A 257 -12.43 -1.29 19.10
N ASP A 258 -13.75 -1.12 19.21
CA ASP A 258 -14.71 -1.19 18.11
C ASP A 258 -14.54 -2.41 17.18
N VAL A 259 -14.20 -3.56 17.77
CA VAL A 259 -13.91 -4.76 16.99
C VAL A 259 -15.15 -5.23 16.26
N THR A 260 -15.02 -5.36 14.94
CA THR A 260 -16.01 -5.95 14.06
C THR A 260 -15.43 -7.15 13.33
N VAL A 261 -16.26 -8.16 13.09
CA VAL A 261 -15.88 -9.36 12.34
C VAL A 261 -16.82 -9.46 11.16
N ASP A 262 -16.26 -9.34 9.96
CA ASP A 262 -17.00 -9.60 8.73
C ASP A 262 -16.87 -11.08 8.41
N HIS A 263 -18.00 -11.74 8.13
CA HIS A 263 -18.05 -13.15 7.76
C HIS A 263 -18.49 -13.30 6.31
N VAL A 264 -17.87 -14.24 5.60
CA VAL A 264 -18.26 -14.62 4.25
C VAL A 264 -18.28 -16.14 4.13
N GLY A 265 -19.34 -16.67 3.51
CA GLY A 265 -19.44 -18.11 3.26
C GLY A 265 -18.32 -18.64 2.35
N PRO A 266 -18.28 -19.96 2.08
CA PRO A 266 -17.36 -20.60 1.15
C PRO A 266 -17.77 -20.46 -0.33
N VAL A 267 -16.82 -20.55 -1.26
CA VAL A 267 -17.04 -20.72 -2.71
C VAL A 267 -16.67 -22.15 -3.12
N GLN A 268 -17.57 -22.86 -3.78
CA GLN A 268 -17.31 -24.23 -4.23
C GLN A 268 -16.90 -24.33 -5.70
N ARG A 269 -17.17 -23.29 -6.51
CA ARG A 269 -16.80 -23.26 -7.94
C ARG A 269 -16.21 -21.95 -8.38
N VAL A 270 -15.14 -22.04 -9.18
CA VAL A 270 -14.53 -20.91 -9.87
C VAL A 270 -14.52 -21.18 -11.38
N TYR A 271 -15.20 -20.32 -12.13
CA TYR A 271 -15.15 -20.29 -13.58
C TYR A 271 -14.02 -19.36 -14.04
N GLY A 272 -12.94 -19.93 -14.58
CA GLY A 272 -11.77 -19.19 -15.05
C GLY A 272 -11.87 -18.84 -16.54
N SER A 273 -11.50 -17.61 -16.89
CA SER A 273 -11.43 -17.11 -18.27
C SER A 273 -10.03 -16.54 -18.57
N GLY A 274 -9.38 -17.06 -19.60
CA GLY A 274 -8.03 -16.69 -20.03
C GLY A 274 -8.00 -15.85 -21.29
N ALA A 275 -6.87 -15.87 -22.00
CA ALA A 275 -6.69 -15.22 -23.28
C ALA A 275 -7.59 -15.81 -24.38
N GLY A 276 -7.86 -14.99 -25.40
CA GLY A 276 -8.68 -15.34 -26.56
C GLY A 276 -9.93 -14.46 -26.69
N THR A 277 -10.58 -14.52 -27.84
CA THR A 277 -11.76 -13.71 -28.16
C THR A 277 -12.95 -14.61 -28.50
N ASP A 278 -14.14 -14.17 -28.11
CA ASP A 278 -15.40 -14.86 -28.36
C ASP A 278 -15.36 -16.34 -27.93
N LYS A 279 -15.73 -17.26 -28.84
CA LYS A 279 -15.81 -18.70 -28.59
C LYS A 279 -14.43 -19.39 -28.51
N ALA A 280 -13.36 -18.69 -28.87
CA ALA A 280 -11.99 -19.20 -28.79
C ALA A 280 -11.31 -18.83 -27.46
N GLN A 281 -12.03 -18.18 -26.55
CA GLN A 281 -11.50 -17.84 -25.24
C GLN A 281 -11.17 -19.10 -24.43
N LEU A 282 -9.97 -19.11 -23.86
CA LEU A 282 -9.53 -20.14 -22.95
C LEU A 282 -10.41 -20.12 -21.70
N THR A 283 -10.94 -21.27 -21.28
CA THR A 283 -11.77 -21.37 -20.07
C THR A 283 -11.43 -22.61 -19.27
N CYS A 284 -11.62 -22.55 -17.95
CA CYS A 284 -11.48 -23.70 -17.07
C CYS A 284 -12.49 -23.65 -15.91
N LEU A 285 -12.68 -24.78 -15.23
CA LEU A 285 -13.48 -24.89 -14.02
C LEU A 285 -12.62 -25.49 -12.90
N ALA A 286 -12.59 -24.83 -11.75
CA ALA A 286 -12.11 -25.42 -10.51
C ALA A 286 -13.29 -25.65 -9.57
N GLU A 287 -13.37 -26.83 -8.96
CA GLU A 287 -14.50 -27.24 -8.11
C GLU A 287 -14.04 -28.01 -6.85
N ASP A 288 -14.71 -27.73 -5.73
CA ASP A 288 -14.65 -28.51 -4.48
C ASP A 288 -16.05 -28.49 -3.83
N LEU A 289 -16.83 -29.57 -4.03
CA LEU A 289 -18.21 -29.69 -3.52
C LEU A 289 -18.30 -30.29 -2.12
N THR A 290 -17.18 -30.55 -1.45
CA THR A 290 -17.15 -31.30 -0.18
C THR A 290 -18.09 -30.71 0.88
N LEU A 291 -18.20 -29.38 0.98
CA LEU A 291 -19.10 -28.70 1.91
C LEU A 291 -20.59 -28.80 1.54
N CYS A 292 -20.91 -29.00 0.26
CA CYS A 292 -22.28 -29.19 -0.23
C CYS A 292 -22.81 -30.62 0.00
N GLU A 293 -21.93 -31.57 0.32
CA GLU A 293 -22.26 -32.99 0.49
C GLU A 293 -22.30 -33.43 1.96
N THR A 294 -22.20 -32.48 2.89
CA THR A 294 -22.28 -32.75 4.34
C THR A 294 -23.73 -32.93 4.80
N ASP A 295 -23.92 -33.49 6.00
CA ASP A 295 -25.26 -33.69 6.60
C ASP A 295 -26.01 -32.37 6.86
N ASP A 296 -25.27 -31.26 7.06
CA ASP A 296 -25.78 -29.89 7.14
C ASP A 296 -25.09 -29.04 6.05
N PRO A 297 -25.55 -29.13 4.78
CA PRO A 297 -24.78 -28.70 3.63
C PRO A 297 -24.76 -27.18 3.45
N TRP A 298 -23.60 -26.68 3.02
CA TRP A 298 -23.50 -25.31 2.53
C TRP A 298 -24.20 -25.17 1.17
N PRO A 299 -24.91 -24.06 0.91
CA PRO A 299 -25.44 -23.80 -0.42
C PRO A 299 -24.30 -23.64 -1.43
N LEU A 300 -24.50 -24.16 -2.65
CA LEU A 300 -23.56 -23.98 -3.75
C LEU A 300 -23.39 -22.48 -4.04
N ARG A 301 -22.16 -21.99 -3.88
CA ARG A 301 -21.77 -20.63 -4.27
C ARG A 301 -20.65 -20.67 -5.29
N GLU A 302 -20.79 -19.83 -6.30
CA GLU A 302 -19.93 -19.84 -7.49
C GLU A 302 -19.35 -18.45 -7.71
N MET A 303 -18.15 -18.38 -8.29
CA MET A 303 -17.51 -17.11 -8.68
C MET A 303 -16.79 -17.23 -10.02
N THR A 304 -16.35 -16.10 -10.55
CA THR A 304 -15.55 -16.02 -11.77
C THR A 304 -14.14 -15.52 -11.47
N TYR A 305 -13.19 -15.92 -12.32
CA TYR A 305 -11.80 -15.43 -12.32
C TYR A 305 -11.39 -15.13 -13.77
N SER A 306 -10.65 -14.04 -14.00
CA SER A 306 -10.23 -13.63 -15.34
C SER A 306 -8.76 -13.26 -15.35
N ASP A 307 -8.02 -13.80 -16.32
CA ASP A 307 -6.60 -13.52 -16.59
C ASP A 307 -6.37 -13.48 -18.11
N THR A 308 -6.59 -12.30 -18.70
CA THR A 308 -6.57 -12.11 -20.16
C THR A 308 -5.19 -12.26 -20.78
N ASP A 309 -4.13 -12.25 -19.97
CA ASP A 309 -2.75 -12.38 -20.41
C ASP A 309 -2.29 -13.84 -20.48
N THR A 310 -3.02 -14.75 -19.84
CA THR A 310 -2.69 -16.18 -19.81
C THR A 310 -3.23 -16.91 -21.04
N ASP A 311 -2.31 -17.29 -21.94
CA ASP A 311 -2.57 -18.09 -23.14
C ASP A 311 -2.34 -19.61 -22.95
N LYS A 312 -2.05 -20.03 -21.71
CA LYS A 312 -1.77 -21.43 -21.34
C LYS A 312 -2.85 -22.00 -20.41
N LEU A 313 -3.48 -23.10 -20.84
CA LEU A 313 -4.54 -23.76 -20.07
C LEU A 313 -4.09 -24.18 -18.67
N ASP A 314 -2.97 -24.88 -18.56
CA ASP A 314 -2.46 -25.38 -17.27
C ASP A 314 -2.19 -24.24 -16.25
N LEU A 315 -1.76 -23.07 -16.74
CA LEU A 315 -1.53 -21.91 -15.91
C LEU A 315 -2.86 -21.31 -15.42
N LEU A 316 -3.84 -21.18 -16.33
CA LEU A 316 -5.19 -20.73 -15.99
C LEU A 316 -5.86 -21.65 -14.97
N GLU A 317 -5.76 -22.97 -15.14
CA GLU A 317 -6.27 -23.97 -14.20
C GLU A 317 -5.60 -23.85 -12.83
N SER A 318 -4.27 -23.67 -12.80
CA SER A 318 -3.54 -23.46 -11.55
C SER A 318 -4.00 -22.20 -10.82
N HIS A 319 -4.22 -21.09 -11.54
CA HIS A 319 -4.72 -19.84 -10.96
C HIS A 319 -6.16 -19.98 -10.46
N ALA A 320 -7.06 -20.55 -11.26
CA ALA A 320 -8.45 -20.79 -10.85
C ALA A 320 -8.54 -21.69 -9.61
N ARG A 321 -7.70 -22.74 -9.54
CA ARG A 321 -7.62 -23.61 -8.36
C ARG A 321 -7.02 -22.90 -7.14
N ALA A 322 -6.07 -21.97 -7.33
CA ALA A 322 -5.56 -21.14 -6.24
C ALA A 322 -6.67 -20.21 -5.68
N VAL A 323 -7.46 -19.58 -6.56
CA VAL A 323 -8.63 -18.78 -6.15
C VAL A 323 -9.64 -19.64 -5.39
N LEU A 324 -9.95 -20.84 -5.89
CA LEU A 324 -10.84 -21.76 -5.19
C LEU A 324 -10.28 -22.11 -3.80
N ASN A 325 -9.02 -22.54 -3.71
CA ASN A 325 -8.42 -22.91 -2.44
C ASN A 325 -8.39 -21.75 -1.42
N ALA A 326 -8.27 -20.51 -1.87
CA ALA A 326 -8.34 -19.34 -1.00
C ALA A 326 -9.75 -19.03 -0.48
N ASN A 327 -10.80 -19.53 -1.14
CA ASN A 327 -12.20 -19.16 -0.87
C ASN A 327 -13.11 -20.34 -0.51
N LYS A 328 -12.62 -21.58 -0.54
CA LYS A 328 -13.44 -22.79 -0.42
C LYS A 328 -13.94 -23.10 0.98
N THR A 329 -13.42 -22.43 1.99
CA THR A 329 -13.88 -22.52 3.39
C THR A 329 -14.58 -21.23 3.77
N PRO A 330 -15.46 -21.23 4.79
CA PRO A 330 -15.94 -20.00 5.40
C PRO A 330 -14.75 -19.15 5.86
N LEU A 331 -14.81 -17.85 5.60
CA LEU A 331 -13.75 -16.90 5.93
C LEU A 331 -14.29 -15.78 6.79
N MET A 332 -13.40 -15.18 7.56
CA MET A 332 -13.67 -13.98 8.34
C MET A 332 -12.57 -12.94 8.18
N GLN A 333 -12.91 -11.68 8.43
CA GLN A 333 -11.96 -10.58 8.50
C GLN A 333 -12.19 -9.77 9.77
N LEU A 334 -11.13 -9.59 10.56
CA LEU A 334 -11.15 -8.75 11.74
C LEU A 334 -10.86 -7.30 11.36
N LYS A 335 -11.58 -6.38 12.01
CA LYS A 335 -11.30 -4.94 12.00
C LYS A 335 -11.46 -4.40 13.42
N GLY A 336 -10.78 -3.30 13.73
CA GLY A 336 -10.93 -2.59 14.99
C GLY A 336 -10.21 -1.26 14.95
N SER A 337 -10.21 -0.53 16.05
CA SER A 337 -9.51 0.76 16.18
C SER A 337 -8.58 0.76 17.39
N ILE A 338 -7.48 1.50 17.28
CA ILE A 338 -6.61 1.81 18.43
C ILE A 338 -6.58 3.32 18.63
N ASP A 339 -6.23 3.77 19.83
CA ASP A 339 -5.87 5.17 20.07
C ASP A 339 -4.35 5.33 20.15
N ALA A 340 -3.76 6.09 19.23
CA ALA A 340 -2.33 6.36 19.22
C ALA A 340 -1.84 7.19 20.43
N ASN A 341 -2.76 7.76 21.22
CA ASN A 341 -2.46 8.41 22.49
C ASN A 341 -2.47 7.46 23.70
N ASP A 342 -2.90 6.20 23.56
CA ASP A 342 -2.94 5.28 24.68
C ASP A 342 -1.54 5.00 25.23
N THR A 343 -1.43 5.02 26.55
CA THR A 343 -0.16 4.84 27.26
C THR A 343 -0.26 3.79 28.34
N ASP A 344 0.86 3.15 28.64
CA ASP A 344 0.99 2.31 29.82
C ASP A 344 1.04 3.14 31.12
N ALA A 345 1.12 2.47 32.27
CA ALA A 345 1.19 3.11 33.58
C ALA A 345 2.43 4.03 33.77
N THR A 346 3.43 3.93 32.90
CA THR A 346 4.63 4.78 32.92
C THR A 346 4.52 5.98 31.98
N GLY A 347 3.42 6.10 31.24
CA GLY A 347 3.18 7.15 30.25
C GLY A 347 3.85 6.86 28.89
N MET A 348 4.34 5.63 28.66
CA MET A 348 4.89 5.23 27.37
C MET A 348 3.76 4.83 26.42
N PRO A 349 3.76 5.27 25.15
CA PRO A 349 2.73 4.88 24.19
C PRO A 349 2.66 3.36 24.02
N LEU A 350 1.45 2.79 24.07
CA LEU A 350 1.24 1.36 23.86
C LEU A 350 1.56 0.97 22.41
N HIS A 351 1.05 1.76 21.46
CA HIS A 351 1.11 1.48 20.02
C HIS A 351 1.66 2.69 19.26
N PRO A 352 2.94 3.06 19.44
CA PRO A 352 3.51 4.24 18.79
C PRO A 352 3.48 4.09 17.26
N LEU A 353 2.85 5.02 16.55
CA LEU A 353 2.79 4.99 15.09
C LEU A 353 4.21 4.98 14.49
N GLY A 354 4.40 4.15 13.47
CA GLY A 354 5.70 3.88 12.86
C GLY A 354 6.49 2.72 13.48
N SER A 355 6.04 2.18 14.62
CA SER A 355 6.61 0.96 15.23
C SER A 355 6.05 -0.36 14.67
N PHE A 356 4.95 -0.28 13.94
CA PHE A 356 4.35 -1.36 13.17
C PHE A 356 3.79 -0.82 11.86
N TRP A 357 3.70 -1.69 10.86
CA TRP A 357 3.30 -1.32 9.51
C TRP A 357 2.43 -2.40 8.88
N PRO A 358 1.55 -2.03 7.93
CA PRO A 358 0.87 -3.02 7.10
C PRO A 358 1.88 -3.96 6.43
N GLY A 359 1.51 -5.24 6.35
CA GLY A 359 2.32 -6.37 5.87
C GLY A 359 2.89 -7.19 7.02
N GLU A 360 3.04 -6.61 8.22
CA GLU A 360 3.59 -7.28 9.40
C GLU A 360 2.55 -8.17 10.11
N ILE A 361 3.04 -9.19 10.81
CA ILE A 361 2.21 -10.06 11.65
C ILE A 361 1.85 -9.35 12.96
N VAL A 362 0.58 -9.43 13.31
CA VAL A 362 -0.01 -8.94 14.55
C VAL A 362 -0.80 -10.07 15.21
N GLU A 363 -0.80 -10.10 16.54
CA GLU A 363 -1.63 -10.99 17.32
C GLU A 363 -2.85 -10.24 17.86
N VAL A 364 -4.05 -10.71 17.56
CA VAL A 364 -5.30 -10.19 18.12
C VAL A 364 -5.79 -11.17 19.18
N ALA A 365 -5.71 -10.78 20.45
CA ALA A 365 -6.20 -11.57 21.58
C ALA A 365 -7.65 -11.17 21.90
N LEU A 366 -8.59 -12.07 21.61
CA LEU A 366 -10.02 -11.92 21.88
C LEU A 366 -10.40 -12.66 23.18
N ASP A 367 -11.15 -11.97 24.04
CA ASP A 367 -11.71 -12.49 25.30
C ASP A 367 -13.15 -11.99 25.49
N GLY A 368 -14.10 -12.92 25.42
CA GLY A 368 -15.53 -12.70 25.58
C GLY A 368 -16.21 -12.09 24.36
N PHE A 369 -15.67 -12.26 23.14
CA PHE A 369 -16.32 -11.80 21.92
C PHE A 369 -17.51 -12.70 21.56
N PRO A 370 -18.74 -12.18 21.35
CA PRO A 370 -19.93 -13.04 21.24
C PRO A 370 -19.94 -14.00 20.04
N GLY A 371 -19.30 -13.63 18.94
CA GLY A 371 -19.35 -14.34 17.67
C GLY A 371 -18.08 -15.13 17.32
N LEU A 372 -17.10 -15.20 18.21
CA LEU A 372 -15.84 -15.92 17.98
C LEU A 372 -15.36 -16.59 19.27
N PRO A 373 -14.69 -17.76 19.19
CA PRO A 373 -14.01 -18.35 20.34
C PRO A 373 -12.95 -17.43 20.94
N ASP A 374 -12.76 -17.51 22.26
CA ASP A 374 -11.63 -16.83 22.91
C ASP A 374 -10.31 -17.41 22.42
N GLY A 375 -9.31 -16.54 22.22
CA GLY A 375 -8.02 -16.99 21.73
C GLY A 375 -7.13 -15.89 21.18
N VAL A 376 -5.95 -16.29 20.72
CA VAL A 376 -4.98 -15.43 20.04
C VAL A 376 -5.00 -15.75 18.55
N TYR A 377 -5.48 -14.78 17.77
CA TYR A 377 -5.54 -14.84 16.32
C TYR A 377 -4.29 -14.18 15.75
N ARG A 378 -3.39 -14.99 15.20
CA ARG A 378 -2.18 -14.51 14.53
C ARG A 378 -2.51 -14.20 13.07
N THR A 379 -2.50 -12.93 12.71
CA THR A 379 -2.92 -12.43 11.39
C THR A 379 -1.93 -11.38 10.88
N ARG A 380 -2.09 -10.92 9.63
CA ARG A 380 -1.32 -9.80 9.08
C ARG A 380 -2.14 -8.52 9.18
N LEU A 381 -1.48 -7.41 9.45
CA LEU A 381 -2.08 -6.10 9.32
C LEU A 381 -2.11 -5.73 7.83
N MET A 382 -3.30 -5.56 7.26
CA MET A 382 -3.42 -5.27 5.82
C MET A 382 -3.54 -3.78 5.54
N GLN A 383 -4.14 -3.04 6.46
CA GLN A 383 -4.36 -1.61 6.32
C GLN A 383 -4.42 -0.91 7.68
N MET A 384 -3.89 0.30 7.72
CA MET A 384 -4.10 1.29 8.76
C MET A 384 -4.74 2.50 8.12
N SER A 385 -5.75 3.09 8.76
CA SER A 385 -6.35 4.33 8.29
C SER A 385 -6.85 5.17 9.46
N GLY A 386 -6.91 6.48 9.29
CA GLY A 386 -7.43 7.38 10.32
C GLY A 386 -7.68 8.76 9.76
N ASP A 387 -7.81 9.73 10.65
CA ASP A 387 -7.98 11.14 10.31
C ASP A 387 -7.02 12.03 11.13
N GLU A 388 -7.34 13.32 11.27
CA GLU A 388 -6.55 14.25 12.09
C GLU A 388 -6.61 13.95 13.60
N THR A 389 -7.43 12.99 14.02
CA THR A 389 -7.48 12.52 15.41
C THR A 389 -6.39 11.48 15.70
N SER A 390 -6.38 10.96 16.93
CA SER A 390 -5.48 9.87 17.33
C SER A 390 -6.04 8.49 17.07
N LYS A 391 -7.29 8.37 16.60
CA LYS A 391 -7.91 7.07 16.33
C LYS A 391 -7.41 6.51 15.00
N VAL A 392 -6.99 5.24 15.05
CA VAL A 392 -6.47 4.51 13.89
C VAL A 392 -7.25 3.22 13.72
N SER A 393 -7.98 3.13 12.63
CA SER A 393 -8.64 1.90 12.19
C SER A 393 -7.62 0.93 11.61
N LEU A 394 -7.72 -0.33 12.00
CA LEU A 394 -6.88 -1.44 11.57
C LEU A 394 -7.75 -2.47 10.85
N THR A 395 -7.33 -2.88 9.67
CA THR A 395 -7.93 -4.00 8.93
C THR A 395 -6.91 -5.13 8.86
N PHE A 396 -7.30 -6.31 9.32
CA PHE A 396 -6.45 -7.48 9.32
C PHE A 396 -6.70 -8.37 8.10
N ASP A 397 -5.82 -9.34 7.87
CA ASP A 397 -5.93 -10.28 6.77
C ASP A 397 -7.15 -11.18 6.93
N VAL A 398 -7.65 -11.67 5.80
CA VAL A 398 -8.73 -12.64 5.76
C VAL A 398 -8.19 -13.98 6.25
N MET A 399 -8.94 -14.66 7.11
CA MET A 399 -8.57 -15.95 7.68
C MET A 399 -9.75 -16.91 7.68
N GLU A 400 -9.48 -18.21 7.85
CA GLU A 400 -10.55 -19.20 8.05
C GLU A 400 -11.41 -18.83 9.25
N ASP A 401 -12.72 -18.93 9.09
CA ASP A 401 -13.66 -18.80 10.19
C ASP A 401 -13.56 -20.05 11.10
N PRO A 402 -13.28 -19.90 12.40
CA PRO A 402 -13.20 -21.04 13.32
C PRO A 402 -14.55 -21.70 13.61
N ILE A 403 -15.66 -21.02 13.33
CA ILE A 403 -17.01 -21.54 13.51
C ILE A 403 -17.42 -22.22 12.20
N ARG A 404 -17.14 -23.53 12.11
CA ARG A 404 -17.46 -24.36 10.94
C ARG A 404 -18.89 -24.89 10.97
#